data_AF-A0A452T0G0-F1
#
_entry.id   AF-A0A452T0G0-F1
#
_cell.length_a   1.000
_cell.length_b   1.000
_cell.length_c   1.000
_cell.angle_alpha   90.00
_cell.angle_beta   90.00
_cell.angle_gamma   90.00
#
_symmetry.space_group_name_H-M   'P 1'
#
loop_
_entity.id
_entity.type
_entity.pdbx_description
1 polymer ?
#
loop_
_entity_poly.entity_id
_entity_poly.type
_entity_poly.pdbx_seq_one_letter_code
_entity_poly.pdbx_strand_id
1 'polypeptide(L)' 'LLLPLCSASSATMSDKPNMVKIEKFDKLKLKKTETQEKNALPSKETIEQEKQAGES' A
#
# COMPACT_ATOMS: atom_id res chain seq x y z
N LEU A 1 -41.45 -34.66 1.24
CA LEU A 1 -40.84 -33.32 1.37
C LEU A 1 -39.38 -33.42 0.90
N LEU A 2 -39.06 -32.92 -0.30
CA LEU A 2 -37.68 -32.74 -0.75
C LEU A 2 -37.28 -31.29 -0.46
N LEU A 3 -36.26 -31.08 0.37
CA LEU A 3 -35.62 -29.77 0.52
C LEU A 3 -34.71 -29.52 -0.69
N PRO A 4 -34.77 -28.35 -1.36
CA PRO A 4 -33.78 -28.01 -2.37
C PRO A 4 -32.49 -27.60 -1.66
N LEU A 5 -31.40 -28.30 -1.98
CA LEU A 5 -30.04 -27.92 -1.61
C LEU A 5 -29.74 -26.56 -2.26
N CYS A 6 -29.89 -25.47 -1.52
CA CYS A 6 -29.33 -24.19 -1.90
C CYS A 6 -27.80 -24.34 -1.96
N SER A 7 -27.30 -24.60 -3.15
CA SER A 7 -25.88 -24.61 -3.48
C SER A 7 -25.33 -23.23 -3.14
N ALA A 8 -24.63 -23.13 -2.00
CA ALA A 8 -23.84 -21.96 -1.65
C ALA A 8 -22.75 -21.80 -2.71
N SER A 9 -23.05 -21.02 -3.75
CA SER A 9 -22.03 -20.55 -4.68
C SER A 9 -21.13 -19.61 -3.89
N SER A 10 -19.99 -20.15 -3.46
CA SER A 10 -18.87 -19.38 -2.93
C SER A 10 -18.55 -18.29 -3.94
N ALA A 11 -18.97 -17.06 -3.63
CA ALA A 11 -18.62 -15.88 -4.38
C ALA A 11 -17.11 -15.66 -4.19
N THR A 12 -16.31 -16.28 -5.04
CA THR A 12 -14.90 -15.97 -5.15
C THR A 12 -14.79 -14.54 -5.67
N MET A 13 -14.43 -13.58 -4.81
CA MET A 13 -13.91 -12.29 -5.27
C MET A 13 -12.54 -12.54 -5.90
N SER A 14 -12.54 -13.07 -7.12
CA SER A 14 -11.33 -13.20 -7.93
C SER A 14 -11.10 -11.87 -8.66
N ASP A 15 -10.72 -10.84 -7.91
CA ASP A 15 -10.05 -9.65 -8.45
C ASP A 15 -8.63 -10.02 -8.87
N LYS A 16 -8.51 -10.98 -9.79
CA LYS A 16 -7.24 -11.33 -10.42
C LYS A 16 -6.99 -10.27 -11.48
N PRO A 17 -5.87 -9.52 -11.39
CA PRO A 17 -5.59 -8.51 -12.37
C PRO A 17 -5.47 -9.18 -13.76
N ASN A 18 -6.01 -8.54 -14.79
CA ASN A 18 -5.80 -8.98 -16.16
C ASN A 18 -4.32 -8.79 -16.54
N MET A 19 -3.55 -9.87 -16.56
CA MET A 19 -2.09 -9.86 -16.77
C MET A 19 -1.70 -9.22 -18.11
N VAL A 20 -2.48 -9.46 -19.17
CA VAL A 20 -2.24 -8.89 -20.51
C VAL A 20 -2.32 -7.36 -20.48
N LYS A 21 -3.22 -6.80 -19.66
CA LYS A 21 -3.36 -5.36 -19.51
C LYS A 21 -2.17 -4.74 -18.76
N ILE A 22 -1.61 -5.44 -17.78
CA ILE A 22 -0.44 -4.98 -17.02
C ILE A 22 0.79 -4.95 -17.93
N GLU A 23 1.03 -6.02 -18.69
CA GLU A 23 2.17 -6.12 -19.61
C GLU A 23 2.18 -5.01 -20.67
N LYS A 24 1.00 -4.61 -21.15
CA LYS A 24 0.83 -3.64 -22.24
C LYS A 24 0.53 -2.22 -21.77
N PHE A 25 0.55 -1.95 -20.47
CA PHE A 25 0.17 -0.63 -19.96
C PHE A 25 1.22 0.43 -20.34
N ASP A 26 0.76 1.51 -20.97
CA ASP A 26 1.59 2.65 -21.34
C ASP A 26 1.91 3.51 -20.10
N LYS A 27 3.19 3.51 -19.70
CA LYS A 27 3.70 4.26 -18.55
C LYS A 27 3.53 5.77 -18.67
N LEU A 28 3.41 6.31 -19.89
CA LEU A 28 3.22 7.75 -20.11
C LEU A 28 1.85 8.24 -19.65
N LYS A 29 0.88 7.33 -19.49
CA LYS A 29 -0.47 7.62 -18.97
C LYS A 29 -0.51 7.74 -17.44
N LEU A 30 0.60 7.47 -16.75
CA LEU A 30 0.71 7.72 -15.31
C LEU A 30 0.80 9.24 -15.07
N LYS A 31 0.04 9.72 -14.09
CA LYS A 31 0.16 11.10 -13.64
C LYS A 31 1.58 11.34 -13.13
N LYS A 32 2.17 12.47 -13.53
CA LYS A 32 3.43 12.93 -12.93
C LYS A 32 3.15 13.30 -11.48
N THR A 33 3.99 12.81 -10.59
CA THR A 33 3.95 13.14 -9.17
C THR A 33 5.36 13.46 -8.73
N GLU A 34 5.50 14.54 -7.97
CA GLU A 34 6.75 14.84 -7.26
C GLU A 34 6.77 13.98 -5.99
N THR A 35 7.87 13.27 -5.77
CA THR A 35 8.07 12.49 -4.54
C THR A 35 8.94 13.28 -3.59
N GLN A 36 8.44 13.58 -2.39
CA GLN A 36 9.23 14.18 -1.33
C GLN A 36 9.92 13.09 -0.51
N GLU A 37 11.24 12.99 -0.64
CA GLU A 37 12.05 12.16 0.23
C GLU A 37 12.18 12.83 1.61
N LYS A 38 11.78 12.11 2.67
CA LYS A 38 11.76 12.61 4.05
C LYS A 38 12.87 11.97 4.89
N ASN A 39 14.06 11.85 4.31
CA ASN A 39 15.22 11.22 4.95
C ASN A 39 16.25 12.28 5.40
N ALA A 40 15.77 13.36 6.03
CA ALA A 40 16.67 14.36 6.61
C ALA A 40 17.26 13.83 7.91
N LEU A 41 18.57 14.04 8.12
CA LEU A 41 19.19 13.78 9.40
C LEU A 41 18.62 14.71 10.48
N PRO A 42 18.52 14.25 11.75
CA PRO A 42 18.09 15.12 12.85
C PRO A 42 19.08 16.28 13.05
N SER A 43 18.57 17.40 13.58
CA SER A 43 19.39 18.56 13.91
C SER A 43 20.19 18.31 15.20
N LYS A 44 21.22 19.13 15.45
CA LYS A 44 21.97 19.07 16.71
C LYS A 44 21.06 19.29 17.93
N GLU A 45 20.13 20.23 17.82
CA GLU A 45 19.17 20.53 18.88
C GLU A 45 18.29 19.31 19.19
N THR A 46 17.77 18.65 18.17
CA THR A 46 16.94 17.43 18.33
C THR A 46 17.74 16.32 19.01
N ILE A 47 19.00 16.12 18.62
CA ILE A 47 19.88 15.12 19.23
C ILE A 47 20.14 15.45 20.71
N GLU A 48 20.38 16.72 21.05
CA GLU A 48 20.62 17.14 22.44
C GLU A 48 19.37 16.98 23.31
N GLN A 49 18.19 17.32 22.78
CA GLN A 49 16.90 17.12 23.46
C GLN A 49 16.64 15.63 23.74
N GLU A 50 16.83 14.76 22.74
CA GLU A 50 16.68 13.31 22.91
C GLU A 50 17.65 12.76 23.93
N LYS A 51 18.91 13.21 23.91
CA LYS A 51 19.93 12.79 24.89
C LYS A 51 19.50 13.14 26.32
N GLN A 52 19.06 14.38 26.56
CA GLN A 52 18.63 14.83 27.89
C GLN A 52 17.38 14.06 28.38
N ALA A 53 16.42 13.83 27.48
CA ALA A 53 15.21 13.09 27.80
C ALA A 53 15.48 11.61 28.13
N GLY A 54 16.50 11.00 27.52
CA GLY A 54 16.89 9.60 27.78
C GLY A 54 17.73 9.40 29.05
N GLU A 55 18.21 10.47 29.69
CA GLU A 55 18.98 10.42 30.93
C GLU A 55 18.10 10.53 32.20
N SER A 56 16.78 10.76 32.06
CA SER A 56 15.78 10.81 33.15
C SER A 56 15.08 9.47 33.38
#